data_AF-A8Y1K5-F1
#
_entry.id   AF-A8Y1K5-F1
#
_cell.length_a   1.000
_cell.length_b   1.000
_cell.length_c   1.000
_cell.angle_alpha   90.00
_cell.angle_beta   90.00
_cell.angle_gamma   90.00
#
_symmetry.space_group_name_H-M   'P 1'
#
loop_
_entity.id
_entity.type
_entity.pdbx_description
1 polymer ?
#
loop_
_entity_poly.entity_id
_entity_poly.type
_entity_poly.pdbx_seq_one_letter_code
_entity_poly.pdbx_strand_id
1 'polypeptide(L)'
;MCNRENQCFPLANTMHGSEEAIIAFHNHLLDLFGTTVTFLYVGSDYDVIRQLRNVTACEIGMEYLFTQMRTLENFLTASPVFKFIHITARTTEEQFNPESKLYQAESIQIDQRDHTFPAILHRYQGRQAVLRCTHCNLHHLMDFVKKWKSGEGFQNLEYLKIKIICNGVPQLQIFNEIGARYIDATKQPPAHSVPRVYIECNDDEQPNTEPIISHAYRGRSVWSLGQNGGGVFENGGTVCD
;
A
#
# COMPACT_ATOMS: atom_id res chain seq x y z
N MET A 1 15.18 -14.21 -25.03
CA MET A 1 14.65 -12.82 -25.07
C MET A 1 13.82 -12.64 -23.82
N CYS A 2 14.37 -12.01 -22.78
CA CYS A 2 13.65 -11.60 -21.58
C CYS A 2 13.73 -10.07 -21.50
N ASN A 3 12.59 -9.41 -21.30
CA ASN A 3 12.53 -7.95 -21.22
C ASN A 3 13.23 -7.46 -19.94
N ARG A 4 14.11 -6.48 -20.11
CA ARG A 4 15.20 -6.12 -19.18
C ARG A 4 14.83 -5.13 -18.07
N GLU A 5 13.56 -4.78 -17.88
CA GLU A 5 13.25 -3.56 -17.12
C GLU A 5 12.67 -3.76 -15.71
N ASN A 6 12.18 -4.95 -15.32
CA ASN A 6 11.52 -5.12 -14.01
C ASN A 6 11.81 -6.47 -13.32
N GLN A 7 13.06 -6.96 -13.38
CA GLN A 7 13.42 -8.13 -12.57
C GLN A 7 13.69 -7.73 -11.13
N CYS A 8 12.75 -8.13 -10.27
CA CYS A 8 12.73 -7.97 -8.84
C CYS A 8 13.37 -9.24 -8.24
N PHE A 9 14.53 -9.10 -7.59
CA PHE A 9 15.19 -10.24 -6.94
C PHE A 9 14.88 -10.18 -5.43
N PRO A 10 14.18 -11.17 -4.86
CA PRO A 10 13.94 -11.20 -3.43
C PRO A 10 15.27 -11.44 -2.71
N LEU A 11 15.68 -10.49 -1.88
CA LEU A 11 17.01 -10.52 -1.26
C LEU A 11 17.06 -11.32 0.05
N ALA A 12 15.92 -11.54 0.68
CA ALA A 12 15.87 -12.27 1.93
C ALA A 12 14.46 -12.76 2.20
N ASN A 13 14.15 -14.00 1.80
CA ASN A 13 13.27 -14.78 2.65
C ASN A 13 14.17 -15.36 3.75
N THR A 14 14.07 -14.80 4.96
CA THR A 14 14.51 -15.43 6.22
C THR A 14 15.82 -16.23 6.14
N MET A 15 16.92 -15.62 5.66
CA MET A 15 18.23 -16.19 5.95
C MET A 15 18.44 -16.07 7.47
N HIS A 16 18.36 -17.20 8.18
CA HIS A 16 18.90 -17.41 9.53
C HIS A 16 20.45 -17.30 9.52
N GLY A 17 20.98 -16.24 8.93
CA GLY A 17 22.40 -15.92 8.84
C GLY A 17 22.72 -14.70 9.72
N SER A 18 24.01 -14.54 10.07
CA SER A 18 24.44 -13.33 10.77
C SER A 18 24.26 -12.09 9.87
N GLU A 19 24.08 -10.92 10.48
CA GLU A 19 23.87 -9.65 9.78
C GLU A 19 24.93 -9.40 8.70
N GLU A 20 26.18 -9.71 9.02
CA GLU A 20 27.33 -9.55 8.12
C GLU A 20 27.21 -10.41 6.86
N ALA A 21 26.66 -11.63 6.98
CA ALA A 21 26.47 -12.52 5.84
C ALA A 21 25.42 -11.98 4.86
N ILE A 22 24.31 -11.43 5.38
CA ILE A 22 23.28 -10.82 4.55
C ILE A 22 23.82 -9.57 3.86
N ILE A 23 24.53 -8.70 4.59
CA ILE A 23 25.13 -7.49 4.01
C ILE A 23 26.18 -7.86 2.95
N ALA A 24 27.02 -8.85 3.21
CA ALA A 24 28.02 -9.32 2.26
C ALA A 24 27.37 -9.90 1.00
N PHE A 25 26.32 -10.70 1.15
CA PHE A 25 25.55 -11.24 0.03
C PHE A 25 24.87 -10.13 -0.78
N HIS A 26 24.24 -9.17 -0.11
CA HIS A 26 23.64 -8.00 -0.74
C HIS A 26 24.64 -7.17 -1.55
N ASN A 27 25.79 -6.88 -0.95
CA ASN A 27 26.85 -6.15 -1.65
C ASN A 27 27.40 -6.96 -2.84
N HIS A 28 27.51 -8.28 -2.71
CA HIS A 28 27.91 -9.13 -3.82
C HIS A 28 26.89 -9.09 -4.98
N LEU A 29 25.59 -9.09 -4.69
CA LEU A 29 24.55 -8.91 -5.70
C LEU A 29 24.63 -7.52 -6.36
N LEU A 30 24.90 -6.47 -5.58
CA LEU A 30 25.13 -5.13 -6.13
C LEU A 30 26.36 -5.08 -7.04
N ASP A 31 27.46 -5.74 -6.68
CA ASP A 31 28.67 -5.80 -7.51
C ASP A 31 28.42 -6.55 -8.82
N LEU A 32 27.58 -7.60 -8.78
CA LEU A 32 27.28 -8.43 -9.95
C LEU A 32 26.27 -7.77 -10.91
N PHE A 33 25.22 -7.17 -10.37
CA PHE A 33 24.08 -6.66 -11.16
C PHE A 33 24.02 -5.13 -11.26
N GLY A 34 24.86 -4.43 -10.50
CA GLY A 34 24.83 -2.97 -10.41
C GLY A 34 23.58 -2.44 -9.70
N THR A 35 23.37 -1.13 -9.82
CA THR A 35 22.21 -0.44 -9.23
C THR A 35 20.97 -0.44 -10.12
N THR A 36 21.05 -1.07 -11.30
CA THR A 36 19.94 -1.16 -12.26
C THR A 36 18.84 -2.13 -11.83
N VAL A 37 19.15 -3.02 -10.89
CA VAL A 37 18.20 -3.97 -10.34
C VAL A 37 17.52 -3.39 -9.10
N THR A 38 16.21 -3.61 -9.01
CA THR A 38 15.43 -3.25 -7.83
C THR A 38 15.44 -4.39 -6.84
N PHE A 39 15.77 -4.06 -5.61
CA PHE A 39 15.86 -5.00 -4.51
C PHE A 39 14.67 -4.84 -3.57
N LEU A 40 13.97 -5.95 -3.34
CA LEU A 40 12.89 -6.07 -2.37
C LEU A 40 13.44 -6.61 -1.06
N TYR A 41 13.29 -5.82 0.00
CA TYR A 41 13.52 -6.27 1.36
C TYR A 41 12.24 -6.88 1.93
N VAL A 42 12.29 -8.13 2.38
CA VAL A 42 11.18 -8.77 3.11
C VAL A 42 11.65 -9.05 4.53
N GLY A 43 10.91 -8.57 5.52
CA GLY A 43 11.28 -8.72 6.94
C GLY A 43 10.08 -8.85 7.87
N SER A 44 10.35 -9.32 9.09
CA SER A 44 9.36 -9.42 10.17
C SER A 44 9.79 -8.63 11.42
N ASP A 45 8.90 -8.52 12.42
CA ASP A 45 9.05 -7.80 13.70
C ASP A 45 10.44 -7.89 14.37
N TYR A 46 11.15 -9.00 14.18
CA TYR A 46 12.44 -9.27 14.83
C TYR A 46 13.67 -8.97 13.96
N ASP A 47 13.47 -8.74 12.67
CA ASP A 47 14.54 -8.59 11.67
C ASP A 47 14.77 -7.15 11.24
N VAL A 48 13.97 -6.20 11.72
CA VAL A 48 14.07 -4.79 11.31
C VAL A 48 15.31 -4.17 11.96
N ILE A 49 16.44 -4.24 11.26
CA ILE A 49 17.38 -3.16 10.94
C ILE A 49 18.48 -3.86 10.15
N ARG A 50 18.44 -3.70 8.83
CA ARG A 50 19.57 -3.98 7.95
C ARG A 50 19.75 -2.74 7.12
N GLN A 51 20.85 -2.01 7.29
CA GLN A 51 21.19 -0.87 6.44
C GLN A 51 21.63 -1.39 5.06
N LEU A 52 20.66 -1.85 4.27
CA LEU A 52 20.89 -2.33 2.92
C LEU A 52 20.85 -1.14 1.96
N ARG A 53 21.91 -1.00 1.17
CA ARG A 53 22.00 0.07 0.18
C ARG A 53 21.13 -0.24 -1.03
N ASN A 54 20.58 0.79 -1.68
CA ASN A 54 19.82 0.64 -2.93
C ASN A 54 18.57 -0.26 -2.82
N VAL A 55 17.96 -0.34 -1.63
CA VAL A 55 16.62 -0.91 -1.46
C VAL A 55 15.61 0.17 -1.85
N THR A 56 14.78 -0.13 -2.85
CA THR A 56 13.73 0.78 -3.32
C THR A 56 12.33 0.20 -3.08
N ALA A 57 12.22 -1.02 -2.56
CA ALA A 57 10.97 -1.65 -2.17
C ALA A 57 11.13 -2.45 -0.88
N CYS A 58 10.11 -2.44 -0.02
CA CYS A 58 10.09 -3.30 1.16
C CYS A 58 8.70 -3.86 1.48
N GLU A 59 8.70 -5.04 2.09
CA GLU A 59 7.56 -5.73 2.68
C GLU A 59 7.91 -6.06 4.13
N ILE A 60 7.10 -5.56 5.07
CA ILE A 60 7.36 -5.68 6.50
C ILE A 60 6.10 -6.21 7.18
N GLY A 61 6.18 -7.44 7.68
CA GLY A 61 5.11 -8.10 8.43
C GLY A 61 5.29 -7.94 9.95
N MET A 62 4.19 -7.64 10.65
CA MET A 62 4.16 -7.40 12.08
C MET A 62 3.01 -8.22 12.71
N GLU A 63 3.33 -9.14 13.63
CA GLU A 63 2.41 -10.19 14.07
C GLU A 63 1.30 -9.69 15.01
N TYR A 64 1.57 -8.74 15.91
CA TYR A 64 0.59 -8.35 16.94
C TYR A 64 0.54 -6.87 17.30
N LEU A 65 1.62 -6.30 17.83
CA LEU A 65 1.70 -4.91 18.28
C LEU A 65 3.09 -4.43 17.92
N PHE A 66 3.18 -3.47 17.01
CA PHE A 66 4.49 -2.95 16.65
C PHE A 66 4.99 -1.96 17.71
N THR A 67 5.78 -2.47 18.65
CA THR A 67 6.43 -1.70 19.70
C THR A 67 7.75 -1.06 19.23
N GLN A 68 8.18 -1.37 18.00
CA GLN A 68 9.47 -0.96 17.45
C GLN A 68 9.36 0.16 16.39
N MET A 69 8.41 1.09 16.56
CA MET A 69 8.19 2.22 15.62
C MET A 69 9.48 2.99 15.29
N ARG A 70 10.34 3.22 16.28
CA ARG A 70 11.66 3.86 16.09
C ARG A 70 12.57 3.09 15.15
N THR A 71 12.59 1.77 15.27
CA THR A 71 13.40 0.86 14.47
C THR A 71 12.98 0.91 13.00
N LEU A 72 11.67 0.88 12.74
CA LEU A 72 11.10 1.05 11.40
C LEU A 72 11.42 2.43 10.82
N GLU A 73 11.26 3.50 11.61
CA GLU A 73 11.60 4.86 11.15
C GLU A 73 13.07 5.01 10.80
N ASN A 74 13.97 4.42 11.59
CA ASN A 74 15.39 4.41 11.29
C ASN A 74 15.69 3.69 9.96
N PHE A 75 15.05 2.54 9.73
CA PHE A 75 15.16 1.80 8.47
C PHE A 75 14.66 2.62 7.27
N LEU A 76 13.46 3.21 7.41
CA LEU A 76 12.87 4.06 6.37
C LEU A 76 13.78 5.25 6.07
N THR A 77 14.29 5.92 7.11
CA THR A 77 15.16 7.10 7.00
C THR A 77 16.51 6.79 6.35
N ALA A 78 17.07 5.60 6.58
CA ALA A 78 18.38 5.19 6.04
C ALA A 78 18.37 4.96 4.52
N SER A 79 17.21 4.65 3.93
CA SER A 79 17.07 4.33 2.52
C SER A 79 16.73 5.56 1.67
N PRO A 80 17.00 5.58 0.35
CA PRO A 80 16.45 6.61 -0.55
C PRO A 80 14.91 6.56 -0.58
N VAL A 81 14.29 7.45 -1.36
CA VAL A 81 12.82 7.42 -1.53
C VAL A 81 12.41 6.07 -2.09
N PHE A 82 11.50 5.39 -1.40
CA PHE A 82 10.99 4.07 -1.82
C PHE A 82 10.03 4.21 -3.00
N LYS A 83 10.11 3.28 -3.94
CA LYS A 83 9.06 3.06 -4.95
C LYS A 83 7.85 2.39 -4.34
N PHE A 84 8.08 1.46 -3.41
CA PHE A 84 7.01 0.67 -2.78
C PHE A 84 7.32 0.36 -1.32
N ILE A 85 6.29 0.47 -0.48
CA ILE A 85 6.34 0.03 0.91
C ILE A 85 5.07 -0.74 1.20
N HIS A 86 5.21 -1.99 1.62
CA HIS A 86 4.11 -2.79 2.15
C HIS A 86 4.33 -3.06 3.63
N ILE A 87 3.33 -2.69 4.44
CA ILE A 87 3.31 -2.92 5.87
C ILE A 87 2.08 -3.72 6.23
N THR A 88 2.26 -4.84 6.91
CA THR A 88 1.18 -5.61 7.51
C THR A 88 1.32 -5.56 9.02
N ALA A 89 0.29 -5.13 9.73
CA ALA A 89 0.27 -5.08 11.19
C ALA A 89 -1.16 -5.29 11.73
N ARG A 90 -1.34 -5.64 13.00
CA ARG A 90 -2.68 -5.59 13.62
C ARG A 90 -3.04 -4.16 14.01
N THR A 91 -2.13 -3.46 14.68
CA THR A 91 -2.24 -2.05 15.10
C THR A 91 -0.85 -1.45 15.29
N THR A 92 -0.76 -0.12 15.37
CA THR A 92 0.47 0.63 15.68
C THR A 92 0.26 1.46 16.94
N GLU A 93 1.19 1.38 17.90
CA GLU A 93 1.09 2.14 19.16
C GLU A 93 1.36 3.64 18.98
N GLU A 94 2.22 4.00 18.03
CA GLU A 94 2.61 5.37 17.73
C GLU A 94 2.34 5.72 16.26
N GLN A 95 2.23 7.01 15.97
CA GLN A 95 2.17 7.49 14.58
C GLN A 95 3.58 7.54 13.99
N PHE A 96 3.68 7.31 12.68
CA PHE A 96 4.91 7.59 11.95
C PHE A 96 5.31 9.06 12.11
N ASN A 97 6.62 9.30 12.17
CA ASN A 97 7.20 10.63 12.22
C ASN A 97 6.61 11.49 11.10
N PRO A 98 6.20 12.75 11.36
CA PRO A 98 5.72 13.69 10.34
C PRO A 98 6.57 13.79 9.05
N GLU A 99 7.87 13.57 9.16
CA GLU A 99 8.86 13.63 8.07
C GLU A 99 9.26 12.26 7.54
N SER A 100 8.57 11.19 7.98
CA SER A 100 8.87 9.82 7.59
C SER A 100 8.89 9.66 6.08
N LYS A 101 9.87 8.90 5.58
CA LYS A 101 9.98 8.55 4.15
C LYS A 101 8.83 7.66 3.67
N LEU A 102 8.04 7.09 4.58
CA LEU A 102 6.78 6.42 4.25
C LEU A 102 5.86 7.34 3.43
N TYR A 103 5.77 8.62 3.81
CA TYR A 103 4.88 9.56 3.14
C TYR A 103 5.36 9.98 1.75
N GLN A 104 6.65 9.79 1.48
CA GLN A 104 7.29 10.16 0.22
C GLN A 104 7.36 8.98 -0.76
N ALA A 105 7.04 7.77 -0.31
CA ALA A 105 7.09 6.59 -1.16
C ALA A 105 6.09 6.71 -2.32
N GLU A 106 6.51 6.33 -3.52
CA GLU A 106 5.65 6.47 -4.70
C GLU A 106 4.40 5.59 -4.62
N SER A 107 4.51 4.43 -3.98
CA SER A 107 3.38 3.54 -3.69
C SER A 107 3.45 2.95 -2.29
N ILE A 108 2.29 2.80 -1.64
CA ILE A 108 2.16 2.12 -0.35
C ILE A 108 1.04 1.07 -0.38
N GLN A 109 1.28 -0.04 0.33
CA GLN A 109 0.25 -0.98 0.74
C GLN A 109 0.28 -1.10 2.27
N ILE A 110 -0.86 -0.92 2.92
CA ILE A 110 -0.95 -1.01 4.38
C ILE A 110 -2.12 -1.90 4.75
N ASP A 111 -1.81 -3.01 5.40
CA ASP A 111 -2.79 -3.96 5.91
C ASP A 111 -2.81 -3.84 7.44
N GLN A 112 -3.85 -3.23 7.99
CA GLN A 112 -4.00 -2.98 9.43
C GLN A 112 -5.35 -3.41 9.96
N ARG A 113 -5.43 -4.30 10.96
CA ARG A 113 -6.73 -4.68 11.58
C ARG A 113 -7.47 -3.44 12.09
N ASP A 114 -6.82 -2.63 12.92
CA ASP A 114 -7.38 -1.42 13.52
C ASP A 114 -6.66 -0.19 12.97
N HIS A 115 -7.17 0.37 11.87
CA HIS A 115 -6.43 1.37 11.11
C HIS A 115 -6.72 2.80 11.57
N THR A 116 -5.66 3.54 11.90
CA THR A 116 -5.67 5.00 12.11
C THR A 116 -5.31 5.74 10.82
N PHE A 117 -6.27 5.77 9.89
CA PHE A 117 -6.17 6.50 8.61
C PHE A 117 -5.64 7.95 8.65
N PRO A 118 -5.94 8.81 9.64
CA PRO A 118 -5.71 10.25 9.47
C PRO A 118 -4.25 10.64 9.34
N ALA A 119 -3.33 9.95 10.02
CA ALA A 119 -1.92 10.34 9.98
C ALA A 119 -1.29 10.03 8.62
N ILE A 120 -1.52 8.81 8.12
CA ILE A 120 -0.91 8.34 6.89
C ILE A 120 -1.50 9.04 5.68
N LEU A 121 -2.82 8.99 5.55
CA LEU A 121 -3.47 9.60 4.40
C LEU A 121 -3.26 11.10 4.37
N HIS A 122 -3.17 11.81 5.51
CA HIS A 122 -3.04 13.27 5.47
C HIS A 122 -1.67 13.77 4.99
N ARG A 123 -0.62 12.96 5.18
CA ARG A 123 0.76 13.35 4.88
C ARG A 123 1.30 12.74 3.60
N TYR A 124 0.63 11.71 3.06
CA TYR A 124 1.08 10.98 1.90
C TYR A 124 1.18 11.87 0.64
N GLN A 125 2.30 11.72 -0.08
CA GLN A 125 2.67 12.52 -1.26
C GLN A 125 2.88 11.66 -2.50
N GLY A 126 2.76 10.34 -2.39
CA GLY A 126 2.96 9.42 -3.49
C GLY A 126 1.75 9.29 -4.43
N ARG A 127 1.88 8.35 -5.36
CA ARG A 127 0.97 8.18 -6.49
C ARG A 127 -0.08 7.10 -6.28
N GLN A 128 0.23 6.05 -5.52
CA GLN A 128 -0.63 4.88 -5.40
C GLN A 128 -0.72 4.36 -3.96
N ALA A 129 -1.92 4.28 -3.40
CA ALA A 129 -2.14 3.75 -2.06
C ALA A 129 -3.18 2.63 -2.03
N VAL A 130 -2.85 1.52 -1.37
CA VAL A 130 -3.77 0.42 -1.06
C VAL A 130 -3.84 0.25 0.44
N LEU A 131 -5.03 0.41 1.02
CA LEU A 131 -5.25 0.30 2.45
C LEU A 131 -6.26 -0.81 2.71
N ARG A 132 -5.93 -1.76 3.59
CA ARG A 132 -6.85 -2.82 4.02
C ARG A 132 -7.03 -2.72 5.53
N CYS A 133 -8.27 -2.69 5.99
CA CYS A 133 -8.57 -2.64 7.41
C CYS A 133 -9.79 -3.44 7.83
N THR A 134 -9.79 -3.91 9.07
CA THR A 134 -10.92 -4.61 9.68
C THR A 134 -11.87 -3.62 10.33
N HIS A 135 -11.34 -2.72 11.17
CA HIS A 135 -12.05 -1.62 11.81
C HIS A 135 -11.40 -0.29 11.43
N CYS A 136 -12.24 0.65 11.01
CA CYS A 136 -11.84 1.85 10.30
C CYS A 136 -12.74 3.01 10.76
N ASN A 137 -12.14 4.12 11.23
CA ASN A 137 -12.89 5.35 11.53
C ASN A 137 -13.17 6.12 10.22
N LEU A 138 -14.44 6.12 9.81
CA LEU A 138 -14.89 6.71 8.55
C LEU A 138 -14.78 8.24 8.51
N HIS A 139 -14.72 8.93 9.65
CA HIS A 139 -14.59 10.39 9.67
C HIS A 139 -13.31 10.85 8.96
N HIS A 140 -12.19 10.16 9.22
CA HIS A 140 -10.91 10.50 8.61
C HIS A 140 -10.87 10.19 7.11
N LEU A 141 -11.56 9.13 6.69
CA LEU A 141 -11.76 8.85 5.28
C LEU A 141 -12.57 9.97 4.60
N MET A 142 -13.65 10.44 5.24
CA MET A 142 -14.45 11.54 4.72
C MET A 142 -13.66 12.84 4.60
N ASP A 143 -12.85 13.18 5.60
CA ASP A 143 -11.99 14.38 5.57
C ASP A 143 -10.95 14.30 4.45
N PHE A 144 -10.31 13.14 4.31
CA PHE A 144 -9.38 12.87 3.22
C PHE A 144 -10.05 13.08 1.86
N VAL A 145 -11.22 12.47 1.66
CA VAL A 145 -11.99 12.56 0.42
C VAL A 145 -12.39 14.00 0.10
N LYS A 146 -12.77 14.79 1.12
CA LYS A 146 -13.09 16.22 0.96
C LYS A 146 -11.88 17.02 0.49
N LYS A 147 -10.71 16.84 1.12
CA LYS A 147 -9.45 17.52 0.76
C LYS A 147 -8.94 17.13 -0.63
N TRP A 148 -9.04 15.85 -0.98
CA TRP A 148 -8.66 15.39 -2.32
C TRP A 148 -9.56 16.01 -3.39
N LYS A 149 -10.88 16.02 -3.15
CA LYS A 149 -11.89 16.61 -4.03
C LYS A 149 -11.74 18.12 -4.21
N SER A 150 -11.35 18.85 -3.17
CA SER A 150 -11.10 20.30 -3.25
C SER A 150 -9.77 20.64 -3.92
N GLY A 151 -8.89 19.65 -4.14
CA GLY A 151 -7.52 19.87 -4.63
C GLY A 151 -6.59 20.44 -3.56
N GLU A 152 -7.03 20.51 -2.30
CA GLU A 152 -6.26 21.03 -1.17
C GLU A 152 -5.18 20.05 -0.70
N GLY A 153 -5.22 18.80 -1.14
CA GLY A 153 -4.18 17.80 -0.87
C GLY A 153 -4.16 16.66 -1.88
N PHE A 154 -3.09 15.87 -1.83
CA PHE A 154 -2.94 14.61 -2.59
C PHE A 154 -2.92 14.80 -4.10
N GLN A 155 -2.26 15.86 -4.58
CA GLN A 155 -2.21 16.21 -6.00
C GLN A 155 -1.51 15.15 -6.86
N ASN A 156 -0.60 14.37 -6.26
CA ASN A 156 0.12 13.29 -6.95
C ASN A 156 -0.65 11.96 -6.95
N LEU A 157 -1.72 11.83 -6.15
CA LEU A 157 -2.42 10.56 -5.96
C LEU A 157 -3.26 10.22 -7.20
N GLU A 158 -2.87 9.15 -7.88
CA GLU A 158 -3.49 8.62 -9.09
C GLU A 158 -4.41 7.43 -8.79
N TYR A 159 -4.07 6.63 -7.78
CA TYR A 159 -4.80 5.42 -7.41
C TYR A 159 -4.96 5.29 -5.89
N LEU A 160 -6.19 5.04 -5.45
CA LEU A 160 -6.50 4.74 -4.07
C LEU A 160 -7.49 3.58 -4.01
N LYS A 161 -7.10 2.51 -3.32
CA LYS A 161 -7.98 1.38 -3.00
C LYS A 161 -8.07 1.24 -1.49
N ILE A 162 -9.29 1.20 -0.96
CA ILE A 162 -9.54 0.99 0.47
C ILE A 162 -10.47 -0.21 0.63
N LYS A 163 -10.02 -1.23 1.35
CA LYS A 163 -10.78 -2.45 1.65
C LYS A 163 -11.11 -2.49 3.14
N ILE A 164 -12.40 -2.52 3.49
CA ILE A 164 -12.90 -2.51 4.87
C ILE A 164 -13.64 -3.82 5.14
N ILE A 165 -13.12 -4.66 6.04
CA ILE A 165 -13.57 -6.06 6.19
C ILE A 165 -14.77 -6.22 7.13
N CYS A 166 -14.76 -5.62 8.34
CA CYS A 166 -15.77 -5.91 9.37
C CYS A 166 -16.67 -4.72 9.75
N ASN A 167 -16.29 -3.48 9.43
CA ASN A 167 -17.18 -2.34 9.62
C ASN A 167 -18.16 -2.25 8.45
N GLY A 168 -19.47 -2.27 8.75
CA GLY A 168 -20.49 -1.88 7.79
C GLY A 168 -20.19 -0.46 7.32
N VAL A 169 -19.64 -0.32 6.11
CA VAL A 169 -19.36 0.98 5.52
C VAL A 169 -20.70 1.58 5.10
N PRO A 170 -21.12 2.75 5.60
CA PRO A 170 -22.29 3.46 5.12
C PRO A 170 -21.98 4.03 3.72
N GLN A 171 -21.97 3.15 2.73
CA GLN A 171 -21.61 3.43 1.33
C GLN A 171 -22.36 4.65 0.80
N LEU A 172 -23.65 4.76 1.14
CA LEU A 172 -24.49 5.87 0.74
C LEU A 172 -24.00 7.22 1.28
N GLN A 173 -23.50 7.28 2.52
CA GLN A 173 -22.96 8.52 3.09
C GLN A 173 -21.70 8.94 2.35
N ILE A 174 -20.78 8.01 2.09
CA ILE A 174 -19.57 8.27 1.32
C ILE A 174 -19.92 8.74 -0.09
N PHE A 175 -20.83 8.03 -0.78
CA PHE A 175 -21.27 8.37 -2.13
C PHE A 175 -21.96 9.74 -2.21
N ASN A 176 -22.77 10.10 -1.21
CA ASN A 176 -23.40 11.41 -1.13
C ASN A 176 -22.36 12.52 -0.91
N GLU A 177 -21.39 12.31 -0.01
CA GLU A 177 -20.32 13.28 0.30
C GLU A 177 -19.39 13.52 -0.90
N ILE A 178 -19.07 12.47 -1.65
CA ILE A 178 -18.32 12.62 -2.91
C ILE A 178 -19.18 13.19 -4.02
N GLY A 179 -20.50 13.22 -3.89
CA GLY A 179 -21.41 13.63 -4.96
C GLY A 179 -21.37 12.69 -6.17
N ALA A 180 -21.25 11.38 -5.92
CA ALA A 180 -21.21 10.38 -6.96
C ALA A 180 -22.51 10.40 -7.77
N ARG A 181 -22.36 10.25 -9.08
CA ARG A 181 -23.47 9.97 -9.99
C ARG A 181 -23.51 8.48 -10.27
N TYR A 182 -24.69 7.97 -10.53
CA TYR A 182 -24.90 6.56 -10.82
C TYR A 182 -25.09 6.34 -12.32
N ILE A 183 -24.37 5.35 -12.84
CA ILE A 183 -24.62 4.73 -14.14
C ILE A 183 -25.76 3.73 -13.91
N ASP A 184 -26.69 3.71 -14.85
CA ASP A 184 -27.75 2.71 -14.89
C ASP A 184 -27.17 1.29 -14.70
N ALA A 185 -27.79 0.49 -13.83
CA ALA A 185 -27.35 -0.87 -13.54
C ALA A 185 -27.34 -1.78 -14.79
N THR A 186 -28.12 -1.44 -15.82
CA THR A 186 -28.17 -2.17 -17.09
C THR A 186 -26.99 -1.85 -18.02
N LYS A 187 -26.21 -0.80 -17.74
CA LYS A 187 -25.08 -0.38 -18.58
C LYS A 187 -23.77 -0.86 -18.00
N GLN A 188 -22.86 -1.31 -18.86
CA GLN A 188 -21.53 -1.71 -18.45
C GLN A 188 -20.77 -0.48 -17.88
N PRO A 189 -20.31 -0.54 -16.62
CA PRO A 189 -19.54 0.53 -16.02
C PRO A 189 -18.13 0.59 -16.63
N PRO A 190 -17.51 1.77 -16.70
CA PRO A 190 -16.14 1.89 -17.16
C PRO A 190 -15.19 1.24 -16.16
N ALA A 191 -14.15 0.59 -16.68
CA ALA A 191 -13.06 0.02 -15.90
C ALA A 191 -11.87 0.97 -15.92
N HIS A 192 -11.38 1.38 -14.75
CA HIS A 192 -10.26 2.30 -14.62
C HIS A 192 -9.07 1.62 -13.97
N SER A 193 -7.94 1.61 -14.68
CA SER A 193 -6.66 1.13 -14.17
C SER A 193 -5.57 2.12 -14.57
N VAL A 194 -4.47 2.11 -13.82
CA VAL A 194 -3.28 2.92 -14.10
C VAL A 194 -2.06 2.00 -14.08
N PRO A 195 -0.95 2.35 -14.76
CA PRO A 195 0.29 1.57 -14.67
C PRO A 195 0.75 1.47 -13.22
N ARG A 196 1.14 0.27 -12.78
CA ARG A 196 1.69 0.09 -11.42
C ARG A 196 3.04 0.80 -11.33
N VAL A 197 3.27 1.48 -10.21
CA VAL A 197 4.58 2.05 -9.90
C VAL A 197 5.59 0.95 -9.53
N TYR A 198 5.09 -0.14 -8.96
CA TYR A 198 5.87 -1.29 -8.56
C TYR A 198 5.14 -2.59 -8.92
N ILE A 199 5.87 -3.53 -9.50
CA ILE A 199 5.37 -4.86 -9.85
C ILE A 199 6.01 -5.82 -8.84
N GLU A 200 5.19 -6.38 -7.95
CA GLU A 200 5.64 -7.39 -6.99
C GLU A 200 6.21 -8.59 -7.73
N CYS A 201 7.29 -9.17 -7.22
CA CYS A 201 7.99 -10.26 -7.90
C CYS A 201 7.10 -11.52 -8.09
N ASN A 202 5.97 -11.62 -7.38
CA ASN A 202 5.07 -12.78 -7.35
C ASN A 202 3.69 -12.55 -7.99
N ASP A 203 3.37 -11.30 -8.39
CA ASP A 203 2.12 -11.02 -9.08
C ASP A 203 2.25 -11.42 -10.56
N ASP A 204 1.14 -11.85 -11.17
CA ASP A 204 1.02 -12.28 -12.57
C ASP A 204 1.37 -11.16 -13.58
N GLU A 205 2.59 -10.61 -13.57
CA GLU A 205 3.16 -9.58 -14.46
C GLU A 205 2.19 -8.46 -14.92
N GLN A 206 1.11 -8.17 -14.17
CA GLN A 206 0.08 -7.25 -14.65
C GLN A 206 0.65 -5.84 -14.58
N PRO A 207 0.84 -5.16 -15.73
CA PRO A 207 1.50 -3.87 -15.77
C PRO A 207 0.64 -2.76 -15.15
N ASN A 208 -0.65 -3.02 -14.93
CA ASN A 208 -1.62 -2.07 -14.42
C ASN A 208 -2.19 -2.50 -13.06
N THR A 209 -2.70 -1.53 -12.31
CA THR A 209 -3.44 -1.77 -11.08
C THR A 209 -4.71 -2.56 -11.36
N GLU A 210 -5.21 -3.27 -10.35
CA GLU A 210 -6.52 -3.92 -10.44
C GLU A 210 -7.58 -2.88 -10.89
N PRO A 211 -8.34 -3.17 -11.97
CA PRO A 211 -9.32 -2.24 -12.47
C PRO A 211 -10.40 -1.90 -11.43
N ILE A 212 -10.62 -0.61 -11.21
CA ILE A 212 -11.76 -0.11 -10.45
C ILE A 212 -12.95 -0.05 -11.41
N ILE A 213 -13.90 -0.95 -11.17
CA ILE A 213 -15.14 -1.05 -11.94
C ILE A 213 -16.28 -0.55 -11.05
N SER A 214 -16.97 0.52 -11.46
CA SER A 214 -18.07 1.07 -10.67
C SER A 214 -19.17 1.73 -11.49
N HIS A 215 -20.41 1.52 -11.03
CA HIS A 215 -21.55 2.32 -11.46
C HIS A 215 -21.59 3.70 -10.78
N ALA A 216 -20.82 3.94 -9.72
CA ALA A 216 -20.70 5.25 -9.08
C ALA A 216 -19.46 5.99 -9.61
N TYR A 217 -19.67 7.18 -10.19
CA TYR A 217 -18.61 7.96 -10.82
C TYR A 217 -18.73 9.45 -10.54
N ARG A 218 -17.59 10.15 -10.60
CA ARG A 218 -17.59 11.62 -10.63
C ARG A 218 -16.33 12.17 -11.33
N GLY A 219 -16.52 12.88 -12.44
CA GLY A 219 -15.41 13.54 -13.15
C GLY A 219 -14.39 12.52 -13.68
N ARG A 220 -13.10 12.71 -13.38
CA ARG A 220 -12.01 11.79 -13.73
C ARG A 220 -11.77 10.69 -12.69
N SER A 221 -12.54 10.65 -11.61
CA SER A 221 -12.37 9.71 -10.50
C SER A 221 -13.49 8.66 -10.51
N VAL A 222 -13.10 7.40 -10.33
CA VAL A 222 -14.03 6.26 -10.26
C VAL A 222 -14.01 5.65 -8.87
N TRP A 223 -15.19 5.31 -8.39
CA TRP A 223 -15.44 4.98 -7.00
C TRP A 223 -16.24 3.69 -6.90
N SER A 224 -15.61 2.55 -6.63
CA SER A 224 -16.36 1.30 -6.38
C SER A 224 -16.41 1.00 -4.88
N LEU A 225 -17.59 0.55 -4.41
CA LEU A 225 -17.75 -0.12 -3.12
C LEU A 225 -18.58 -1.37 -3.38
N GLY A 226 -17.97 -2.55 -3.19
CA GLY A 226 -18.64 -3.83 -3.48
C GLY A 226 -19.82 -4.07 -2.53
N GLN A 227 -20.98 -4.46 -3.07
CA GLN A 227 -22.06 -5.07 -2.31
C GLN A 227 -21.98 -6.59 -2.51
N ASN A 228 -21.67 -7.31 -1.44
CA ASN A 228 -21.65 -8.78 -1.36
C ASN A 228 -20.89 -9.52 -2.47
N GLY A 229 -19.59 -9.74 -2.24
CA GLY A 229 -18.75 -10.65 -3.02
C GLY A 229 -18.35 -10.06 -4.38
N GLY A 230 -17.12 -9.56 -4.48
CA GLY A 230 -16.53 -9.14 -5.77
C GLY A 230 -16.35 -7.64 -5.99
N GLY A 231 -15.72 -6.95 -5.04
CA GLY A 231 -14.80 -5.84 -5.35
C GLY A 231 -13.39 -6.24 -4.93
N VAL A 232 -12.93 -7.42 -5.38
CA VAL A 232 -12.09 -8.37 -4.61
C VAL A 232 -12.26 -8.17 -3.09
N PHE A 233 -13.54 -8.23 -2.71
CA PHE A 233 -14.03 -8.83 -1.49
C PHE A 233 -14.30 -10.27 -1.90
N GLU A 234 -13.36 -11.17 -1.66
CA GLU A 234 -13.64 -12.61 -1.69
C GLU A 234 -14.42 -12.97 -0.43
N ASN A 235 -15.51 -13.69 -0.64
CA ASN A 235 -16.38 -14.19 0.41
C ASN A 235 -16.07 -15.69 0.54
N GLY A 236 -15.22 -16.03 1.51
CA GLY A 236 -15.07 -17.39 2.04
C GLY A 236 -15.32 -17.27 3.53
N GLY A 237 -16.49 -17.73 3.99
CA GLY A 237 -16.91 -17.54 5.37
C GLY A 237 -16.03 -18.28 6.35
N THR A 238 -15.81 -17.67 7.52
CA THR A 238 -16.06 -18.35 8.80
C THR A 238 -16.24 -17.30 9.91
N VAL A 239 -17.17 -17.64 10.79
CA VAL A 239 -17.53 -17.11 12.11
C VAL A 239 -16.48 -16.18 12.74
N CYS A 240 -16.94 -14.98 13.11
CA CYS A 240 -16.23 -14.12 14.06
C CYS A 240 -16.33 -14.76 15.46
N ASP A 241 -15.21 -15.25 15.98
CA ASP A 241 -14.93 -15.33 17.42
C ASP A 241 -13.94 -14.20 17.79
#